data_AF-A0A672QXZ0-F1
#
_entry.id   AF-A0A672QXZ0-F1
#
_cell.length_a   1.000
_cell.length_b   1.000
_cell.length_c   1.000
_cell.angle_alpha   90.00
_cell.angle_beta   90.00
_cell.angle_gamma   90.00
#
_symmetry.space_group_name_H-M   'P 1'
#
loop_
_entity.id
_entity.type
_entity.pdbx_description
1 polymer ?
#
loop_
_entity_poly.entity_id
_entity_poly.type
_entity_poly.pdbx_seq_one_letter_code
_entity_poly.pdbx_strand_id
1 'polypeptide(L)'
;MSETYDFLFKFLVIGSAGTGKSCLLHQFIENKFKQDSNHTIGVEFGSRVVNVGGKTVKLQIWDTAGQERFRSVTRSYYRGAAGALLVYDITSRETYNALTNWLTDARTLASPNIVIILCGNKKDLDADREVTFLEASRFAQENELMFLETSALTGENVEEAFLKCARTILNKIETGELDPERMGSGIQYGDASLRQLRQPRGSAAQAKQQCNC
;
A
#
# COMPACT_ATOMS: atom_id res chain seq x y z
N MET A 1 -9.25 15.24 -17.38
CA MET A 1 -9.24 13.93 -18.07
C MET A 1 -9.18 12.88 -16.98
N SER A 2 -10.06 11.88 -16.96
CA SER A 2 -9.95 10.81 -15.96
C SER A 2 -8.66 10.03 -16.23
N GLU A 3 -7.78 9.94 -15.24
CA GLU A 3 -6.62 9.06 -15.32
C GLU A 3 -7.13 7.63 -15.43
N THR A 4 -6.91 7.01 -16.58
CA THR A 4 -7.28 5.61 -16.82
C THR A 4 -6.30 4.70 -16.09
N TYR A 5 -6.81 3.75 -15.32
CA TYR A 5 -6.01 2.74 -14.62
C TYR A 5 -6.60 1.35 -14.85
N ASP A 6 -5.77 0.32 -14.73
CA ASP A 6 -6.13 -1.10 -14.82
C ASP A 6 -6.67 -1.60 -13.48
N PHE A 7 -6.06 -1.18 -12.38
CA PHE A 7 -6.41 -1.58 -11.03
C PHE A 7 -6.46 -0.39 -10.08
N LEU A 8 -7.33 -0.47 -9.09
CA LEU A 8 -7.34 0.41 -7.92
C LEU A 8 -7.09 -0.45 -6.69
N PHE A 9 -6.09 -0.07 -5.89
CA PHE A 9 -5.76 -0.73 -4.63
C PHE A 9 -5.97 0.21 -3.46
N LYS A 10 -6.59 -0.30 -2.40
CA LYS A 10 -6.72 0.38 -1.12
C LYS A 10 -5.58 0.02 -0.18
N PHE A 11 -4.82 1.02 0.23
CA PHE A 11 -3.64 0.92 1.09
C PHE A 11 -3.84 1.63 2.43
N LEU A 12 -3.22 1.12 3.48
CA LEU A 12 -3.14 1.80 4.76
C LEU A 12 -1.69 2.19 5.08
N VAL A 13 -1.50 3.28 5.81
CA VAL A 13 -0.24 3.56 6.51
C VAL A 13 -0.55 3.54 8.01
N ILE A 14 0.02 2.56 8.72
CA ILE A 14 -0.27 2.26 10.13
C ILE A 14 1.02 2.22 10.96
N GLY A 15 0.90 2.42 12.26
CA GLY A 15 2.03 2.49 13.19
C GLY A 15 1.87 3.62 14.20
N SER A 16 2.73 3.64 15.22
CA SER A 16 2.65 4.58 16.35
C SER A 16 2.72 6.05 15.93
N ALA A 17 2.29 6.96 16.80
CA ALA A 17 2.39 8.40 16.54
C ALA A 17 3.88 8.81 16.41
N GLY A 18 4.17 9.81 15.58
CA GLY A 18 5.53 10.35 15.44
C GLY A 18 6.50 9.52 14.58
N THR A 19 6.10 8.33 14.09
CA THR A 19 6.95 7.49 13.23
C THR A 19 7.13 8.01 11.80
N GLY A 20 6.41 9.07 11.41
CA GLY A 20 6.53 9.72 10.11
C GLY A 20 5.62 9.20 9.00
N LYS A 21 4.52 8.52 9.33
CA LYS A 21 3.51 8.02 8.36
C LYS A 21 3.02 9.07 7.37
N SER A 22 2.57 10.23 7.88
CA SER A 22 2.09 11.34 7.04
C SER A 22 3.22 11.91 6.18
N CYS A 23 4.45 11.96 6.68
CA CYS A 23 5.61 12.41 5.92
C CYS A 23 5.96 11.41 4.80
N LEU A 24 5.87 10.11 5.03
CA LEU A 24 6.04 9.09 4.00
C LEU A 24 4.98 9.22 2.91
N LEU A 25 3.70 9.39 3.29
CA LEU A 25 2.61 9.61 2.33
C LEU A 25 2.86 10.87 1.49
N HIS A 26 3.21 11.99 2.15
CA HIS A 26 3.46 13.25 1.48
C HIS A 26 4.70 13.18 0.56
N GLN A 27 5.79 12.56 1.02
CA GLN A 27 6.98 12.32 0.22
C GLN A 27 6.66 11.44 -0.99
N PHE A 28 5.80 10.43 -0.84
CA PHE A 28 5.37 9.60 -1.95
C PHE A 28 4.47 10.33 -2.95
N ILE A 29 3.59 11.22 -2.52
CA ILE A 29 2.66 11.91 -3.45
C ILE A 29 3.32 13.13 -4.09
N GLU A 30 4.00 13.96 -3.30
CA GLU A 30 4.49 15.28 -3.69
C GLU A 30 6.00 15.31 -3.97
N ASN A 31 6.72 14.20 -3.72
CA ASN A 31 8.19 14.15 -3.74
C ASN A 31 8.84 15.26 -2.90
N LYS A 32 8.21 15.60 -1.77
CA LYS A 32 8.65 16.66 -0.85
C LYS A 32 8.41 16.27 0.60
N PHE A 33 9.40 16.57 1.43
CA PHE A 33 9.28 16.38 2.87
C PHE A 33 8.37 17.45 3.47
N LYS A 34 7.46 17.02 4.35
CA LYS A 34 6.54 17.90 5.09
C LYS A 34 7.18 18.25 6.43
N GLN A 35 7.83 19.42 6.51
CA GLN A 35 8.54 19.88 7.73
C GLN A 35 7.58 20.11 8.90
N ASP A 36 6.43 20.75 8.67
CA ASP A 36 5.45 21.07 9.72
C ASP A 36 4.33 20.02 9.79
N SER A 37 4.68 18.77 10.07
CA SER A 37 3.68 17.71 10.25
C SER A 37 3.07 17.75 11.66
N ASN A 38 1.86 18.29 11.80
CA ASN A 38 1.06 18.12 13.02
C ASN A 38 0.61 16.67 13.18
N HIS A 39 0.23 16.28 14.41
CA HIS A 39 -0.38 14.97 14.64
C HIS A 39 -1.66 14.80 13.83
N THR A 40 -1.75 13.71 13.05
CA THR A 40 -2.96 13.32 12.33
C THR A 40 -4.10 13.07 13.32
N ILE A 41 -5.22 13.75 13.11
CA ILE A 41 -6.47 13.51 13.83
C ILE A 41 -7.38 12.69 12.92
N GLY A 42 -7.70 11.46 13.32
CA GLY A 42 -8.48 10.55 12.49
C GLY A 42 -7.67 9.94 11.35
N VAL A 43 -7.99 10.30 10.10
CA VAL A 43 -7.40 9.71 8.89
C VAL A 43 -7.26 10.77 7.80
N GLU A 44 -6.10 10.81 7.13
CA GLU A 44 -5.87 11.59 5.91
C GLU A 44 -5.89 10.66 4.68
N PHE A 45 -6.35 11.19 3.54
CA PHE A 45 -6.44 10.45 2.28
C PHE A 45 -5.50 11.04 1.24
N GLY A 46 -4.77 10.16 0.55
CA GLY A 46 -3.98 10.50 -0.62
C GLY A 46 -4.18 9.49 -1.74
N SER A 47 -3.90 9.89 -2.98
CA SER A 47 -3.91 8.96 -4.10
C SER A 47 -2.84 9.28 -5.12
N ARG A 48 -2.21 8.24 -5.68
CA ARG A 48 -1.22 8.37 -6.75
C ARG A 48 -1.39 7.22 -7.73
N VAL A 49 -1.36 7.54 -9.03
CA VAL A 49 -1.32 6.53 -10.09
C VAL A 49 0.14 6.18 -10.36
N VAL A 50 0.45 4.89 -10.37
CA VAL A 50 1.79 4.35 -10.60
C VAL A 50 1.78 3.27 -11.69
N ASN A 51 2.91 3.08 -12.35
CA ASN A 51 3.10 1.97 -13.28
C ASN A 51 3.86 0.84 -12.57
N VAL A 52 3.28 -0.35 -12.51
CA VAL A 52 3.87 -1.53 -11.88
C VAL A 52 3.74 -2.70 -12.85
N GLY A 53 4.86 -3.20 -13.36
CA GLY A 53 4.87 -4.35 -14.28
C GLY A 53 4.11 -4.09 -15.59
N GLY A 54 4.09 -2.83 -16.07
CA GLY A 54 3.33 -2.45 -17.26
C GLY A 54 1.84 -2.26 -17.02
N LYS A 55 1.35 -2.46 -15.79
CA LYS A 55 -0.02 -2.16 -15.37
C LYS A 55 -0.08 -0.78 -14.71
N THR A 56 -1.11 -0.02 -15.04
CA THR A 56 -1.40 1.26 -14.41
C THR A 56 -2.26 1.03 -13.18
N VAL A 57 -1.74 1.33 -12.00
CA VAL A 57 -2.40 1.07 -10.71
C VAL A 57 -2.66 2.39 -10.01
N LYS A 58 -3.92 2.66 -9.67
CA LYS A 58 -4.29 3.76 -8.79
C LYS A 58 -4.22 3.31 -7.34
N LEU A 59 -3.24 3.83 -6.61
CA LEU A 59 -3.16 3.62 -5.17
C LEU A 59 -4.02 4.66 -4.47
N GLN A 60 -4.98 4.20 -3.69
CA GLN A 60 -5.68 5.01 -2.71
C GLN A 60 -5.07 4.69 -1.35
N ILE A 61 -4.64 5.70 -0.62
CA ILE A 61 -3.81 5.53 0.58
C ILE A 61 -4.45 6.29 1.73
N TRP A 62 -4.70 5.59 2.84
CA TRP A 62 -5.24 6.17 4.06
C TRP A 62 -4.13 6.23 5.11
N ASP A 63 -3.68 7.44 5.42
CA ASP A 63 -2.79 7.71 6.55
C ASP A 63 -3.60 7.76 7.84
N THR A 64 -3.23 6.91 8.79
CA THR A 64 -4.00 6.75 10.03
C THR A 64 -3.35 7.45 11.21
N ALA A 65 -4.16 7.99 12.12
CA ALA A 65 -3.68 8.49 13.40
C ALA A 65 -2.97 7.36 14.18
N GLY A 66 -1.73 7.64 14.58
CA GLY A 66 -0.91 6.68 15.36
C GLY A 66 -1.13 6.76 16.87
N GLN A 67 -1.93 7.70 17.36
CA GLN A 67 -2.26 7.80 18.79
C GLN A 67 -3.35 6.79 19.12
N GLU A 68 -3.13 6.03 20.19
CA GLU A 68 -4.06 5.04 20.72
C GLU A 68 -5.47 5.59 21.01
N ARG A 69 -5.59 6.85 21.44
CA ARG A 69 -6.88 7.51 21.71
C ARG A 69 -7.76 7.64 20.47
N PHE A 70 -7.18 7.59 19.27
CA PHE A 70 -7.91 7.61 18.00
C PHE A 70 -8.04 6.23 17.36
N ARG A 71 -7.56 5.17 18.02
CA ARG A 71 -7.53 3.82 17.45
C ARG A 71 -8.93 3.29 17.10
N SER A 72 -9.97 3.64 17.86
CA SER A 72 -11.36 3.29 17.52
C SER A 72 -11.85 3.95 16.22
N VAL A 73 -11.39 5.17 15.93
CA VAL A 73 -11.74 5.95 14.73
C VAL A 73 -11.08 5.35 13.49
N THR A 74 -9.87 4.81 13.61
CA THR A 74 -9.11 4.28 12.46
C THR A 74 -9.56 2.88 12.05
N ARG A 75 -10.16 2.08 12.96
CA ARG A 75 -10.58 0.68 12.69
C ARG A 75 -11.53 0.52 11.51
N SER A 76 -12.46 1.45 11.29
CA SER A 76 -13.40 1.39 10.16
C SER A 76 -12.70 1.43 8.79
N TYR A 77 -11.49 2.01 8.73
CA TYR A 77 -10.71 2.13 7.50
C TYR A 77 -9.94 0.86 7.15
N TYR A 78 -9.73 -0.05 8.09
CA TYR A 78 -9.00 -1.29 7.86
C TYR A 78 -9.72 -2.20 6.86
N ARG A 79 -11.05 -2.26 6.97
CA ARG A 79 -11.88 -3.15 6.15
C ARG A 79 -11.63 -2.90 4.66
N GLY A 80 -11.29 -3.97 3.94
CA GLY A 80 -11.04 -3.91 2.52
C GLY A 80 -9.75 -3.19 2.14
N ALA A 81 -8.72 -3.24 2.99
CA ALA A 81 -7.37 -2.89 2.55
C ALA A 81 -6.68 -4.10 1.92
N ALA A 82 -6.11 -3.89 0.73
CA ALA A 82 -5.34 -4.88 -0.01
C ALA A 82 -3.87 -4.89 0.44
N GLY A 83 -3.36 -3.72 0.83
CA GLY A 83 -1.99 -3.54 1.28
C GLY A 83 -1.87 -2.60 2.48
N ALA A 84 -0.79 -2.72 3.24
CA ALA A 84 -0.44 -1.76 4.28
C ALA A 84 1.07 -1.54 4.39
N LEU A 85 1.46 -0.31 4.70
CA LEU A 85 2.78 0.00 5.24
C LEU A 85 2.67 0.05 6.76
N LEU A 86 3.43 -0.80 7.43
CA LEU A 86 3.55 -0.84 8.87
C LEU A 86 4.83 -0.12 9.28
N VAL A 87 4.71 1.03 9.93
CA VAL A 87 5.82 1.99 10.11
C VAL A 87 6.23 2.08 11.57
N TYR A 88 7.53 1.90 11.83
CA TYR A 88 8.18 2.27 13.09
C TYR A 88 9.31 3.27 12.84
N ASP A 89 9.81 3.87 13.90
CA ASP A 89 10.94 4.78 13.89
C ASP A 89 12.20 4.05 14.37
N ILE A 90 13.26 4.06 13.56
CA ILE A 90 14.51 3.35 13.93
C ILE A 90 15.19 3.94 15.17
N THR A 91 14.91 5.20 15.51
CA THR A 91 15.44 5.90 16.68
C THR A 91 14.53 5.79 17.91
N SER A 92 13.48 4.96 17.86
CA SER A 92 12.54 4.79 18.98
C SER A 92 12.13 3.34 19.15
N ARG A 93 12.75 2.67 20.12
CA ARG A 93 12.49 1.28 20.49
C ARG A 93 11.02 1.01 20.85
N GLU A 94 10.35 1.97 21.48
CA GLU A 94 8.94 1.86 21.86
C GLU A 94 8.05 1.66 20.62
N THR A 95 8.31 2.40 19.54
CA THR A 95 7.52 2.29 18.31
C THR A 95 7.68 0.92 17.64
N TYR A 96 8.87 0.32 17.75
CA TYR A 96 9.15 -1.03 17.29
C TYR A 96 8.42 -2.09 18.13
N ASN A 97 8.45 -1.97 19.46
CA ASN A 97 7.75 -2.90 20.36
C ASN A 97 6.23 -2.90 20.13
N ALA A 98 5.66 -1.79 19.66
CA ALA A 98 4.24 -1.67 19.34
C ALA A 98 3.83 -2.38 18.02
N LEU A 99 4.79 -2.82 17.18
CA LEU A 99 4.51 -3.42 15.87
C LEU A 99 3.58 -4.62 15.94
N THR A 100 3.76 -5.50 16.94
CA THR A 100 2.93 -6.70 17.12
C THR A 100 1.44 -6.36 17.25
N ASN A 101 1.12 -5.29 17.97
CA ASN A 101 -0.27 -4.85 18.17
C ASN A 101 -0.87 -4.29 16.86
N TRP A 102 -0.08 -3.51 16.12
CA TRP A 102 -0.51 -2.96 14.82
C TRP A 102 -0.68 -4.03 13.76
N LEU A 103 0.23 -5.01 13.71
CA LEU A 103 0.17 -6.15 12.80
C LEU A 103 -1.05 -7.03 13.08
N THR A 104 -1.32 -7.30 14.37
CA THR A 104 -2.52 -8.06 14.78
C THR A 104 -3.79 -7.36 14.31
N ASP A 105 -3.92 -6.06 14.58
CA ASP A 105 -5.09 -5.29 14.11
C ASP A 105 -5.21 -5.30 12.58
N ALA A 106 -4.11 -5.19 11.84
CA ALA A 106 -4.13 -5.25 10.38
C ALA A 106 -4.71 -6.56 9.85
N ARG A 107 -4.22 -7.69 10.36
CA ARG A 107 -4.67 -9.02 9.95
C ARG A 107 -6.10 -9.31 10.39
N THR A 108 -6.50 -8.88 11.58
CA THR A 108 -7.84 -9.13 12.11
C THR A 108 -8.92 -8.25 11.45
N LEU A 109 -8.62 -6.98 11.21
CA LEU A 109 -9.65 -6.00 10.78
C LEU A 109 -9.70 -5.78 9.27
N ALA A 110 -8.58 -5.96 8.56
CA ALA A 110 -8.56 -5.79 7.10
C ALA A 110 -8.83 -7.14 6.41
N SER A 111 -7.85 -8.03 6.45
CA SER A 111 -7.89 -9.37 5.90
C SER A 111 -6.65 -10.12 6.37
N PRO A 112 -6.73 -11.44 6.65
CA PRO A 112 -5.54 -12.26 6.90
C PRO A 112 -4.55 -12.25 5.72
N ASN A 113 -5.04 -11.99 4.51
CA ASN A 113 -4.26 -12.01 3.27
C ASN A 113 -3.71 -10.63 2.87
N ILE A 114 -3.88 -9.61 3.72
CA ILE A 114 -3.35 -8.26 3.44
C ILE A 114 -1.84 -8.31 3.23
N VAL A 115 -1.34 -7.65 2.18
CA VAL A 115 0.10 -7.56 1.89
C VAL A 115 0.69 -6.43 2.73
N ILE A 116 1.67 -6.74 3.58
CA ILE A 116 2.26 -5.75 4.49
C ILE A 116 3.76 -5.57 4.20
N ILE A 117 4.18 -4.30 4.12
CA ILE A 117 5.60 -3.91 4.15
C ILE A 117 5.91 -3.29 5.50
N LEU A 118 6.85 -3.89 6.25
CA LEU A 118 7.45 -3.26 7.42
C LEU A 118 8.43 -2.17 6.96
N CYS A 119 8.26 -0.96 7.48
CA CYS A 119 9.07 0.20 7.17
C CYS A 119 9.75 0.72 8.44
N GLY A 120 11.08 0.60 8.53
CA GLY A 120 11.88 1.33 9.52
C GLY A 120 12.18 2.72 9.00
N ASN A 121 11.44 3.73 9.46
CA ASN A 121 11.57 5.10 8.96
C ASN A 121 12.61 5.90 9.76
N LYS A 122 12.98 7.08 9.24
CA LYS A 122 14.00 8.00 9.76
C LYS A 122 15.42 7.46 9.66
N LYS A 123 15.70 6.72 8.58
CA LYS A 123 17.06 6.20 8.29
C LYS A 123 18.13 7.30 8.20
N ASP A 124 17.74 8.53 7.89
CA ASP A 124 18.63 9.70 7.94
C ASP A 124 19.20 10.00 9.34
N LEU A 125 18.57 9.48 10.41
CA LEU A 125 19.02 9.61 11.80
C LEU A 125 19.73 8.34 12.30
N ASP A 126 20.48 7.65 11.44
CA ASP A 126 21.15 6.38 11.76
C ASP A 126 22.10 6.46 12.98
N ALA A 127 22.64 7.64 13.27
CA ALA A 127 23.48 7.89 14.44
C ALA A 127 22.74 7.69 15.77
N ASP A 128 21.43 7.91 15.80
CA ASP A 128 20.56 7.79 16.97
C ASP A 128 19.76 6.47 16.96
N ARG A 129 20.22 5.49 16.17
CA ARG A 129 19.53 4.20 16.00
C ARG A 129 19.41 3.44 17.31
N GLU A 130 18.17 3.12 17.67
CA GLU A 130 17.84 2.25 18.79
C GLU A 130 17.51 0.83 18.33
N VAL A 131 17.05 0.64 17.08
CA VAL A 131 16.61 -0.63 16.51
C VAL A 131 17.52 -1.05 15.35
N THR A 132 18.17 -2.20 15.47
CA THR A 132 19.08 -2.71 14.45
C THR A 132 18.34 -3.20 13.20
N PHE A 133 18.99 -3.12 12.04
CA PHE A 133 18.44 -3.71 10.81
C PHE A 133 18.16 -5.21 10.97
N LEU A 134 19.07 -5.94 11.61
CA LEU A 134 19.01 -7.40 11.73
C LEU A 134 17.81 -7.86 12.56
N GLU A 135 17.54 -7.21 13.70
CA GLU A 135 16.39 -7.61 14.54
C GLU A 135 15.05 -7.29 13.87
N ALA A 136 14.94 -6.15 13.18
CA ALA A 136 13.73 -5.78 12.44
C ALA A 136 13.51 -6.70 11.23
N SER A 137 14.60 -7.07 10.52
CA SER A 137 14.56 -8.05 9.45
C SER A 137 14.12 -9.43 9.95
N ARG A 138 14.57 -9.84 11.14
CA ARG A 138 14.15 -11.09 11.76
C ARG A 138 12.67 -11.07 12.12
N PHE A 139 12.19 -9.99 12.75
CA PHE A 139 10.77 -9.81 13.04
C PHE A 139 9.92 -9.88 11.78
N ALA A 140 10.36 -9.23 10.69
CA ALA A 140 9.67 -9.29 9.40
C ALA A 140 9.62 -10.72 8.85
N GLN A 141 10.73 -11.45 8.88
CA GLN A 141 10.79 -12.84 8.41
C GLN A 141 9.87 -13.76 9.22
N GLU A 142 9.92 -13.69 10.55
CA GLU A 142 9.08 -14.50 11.46
C GLU A 142 7.58 -14.21 11.27
N ASN A 143 7.24 -13.02 10.77
CA ASN A 143 5.86 -12.61 10.51
C ASN A 143 5.50 -12.58 9.02
N GLU A 144 6.33 -13.11 8.12
CA GLU A 144 6.07 -13.14 6.67
C GLU A 144 5.83 -11.75 6.05
N LEU A 145 6.56 -10.75 6.53
CA LEU A 145 6.52 -9.37 6.04
C LEU A 145 7.72 -9.10 5.15
N MET A 146 7.55 -8.26 4.14
CA MET A 146 8.68 -7.62 3.48
C MET A 146 9.20 -6.48 4.37
N PHE A 147 10.50 -6.21 4.33
CA PHE A 147 11.13 -5.17 5.15
C PHE A 147 11.97 -4.21 4.29
N LEU A 148 11.86 -2.91 4.59
CA LEU A 148 12.69 -1.84 4.06
C LEU A 148 12.95 -0.81 5.16
N GLU A 149 14.13 -0.21 5.15
CA GLU A 149 14.36 1.05 5.87
C GLU A 149 14.17 2.22 4.94
N THR A 150 13.52 3.27 5.42
CA THR A 150 13.07 4.42 4.64
C THR A 150 13.47 5.73 5.30
N SER A 151 13.58 6.78 4.50
CA SER A 151 13.67 8.14 5.01
C SER A 151 12.67 9.01 4.28
N ALA A 152 11.64 9.47 4.99
CA ALA A 152 10.73 10.47 4.46
C ALA A 152 11.43 11.80 4.16
N LEU A 153 12.53 12.10 4.85
CA LEU A 153 13.30 13.34 4.67
C LEU A 153 14.06 13.34 3.34
N THR A 154 14.80 12.26 3.05
CA THR A 154 15.62 12.16 1.84
C THR A 154 14.88 11.56 0.65
N GLY A 155 13.77 10.84 0.91
CA GLY A 155 13.05 10.05 -0.08
C GLY A 155 13.58 8.63 -0.27
N GLU A 156 14.64 8.24 0.46
CA GLU A 156 15.22 6.91 0.34
C GLU A 156 14.18 5.82 0.61
N ASN A 157 14.05 4.90 -0.35
CA ASN A 157 13.14 3.73 -0.34
C ASN A 157 11.65 4.04 -0.14
N VAL A 158 11.23 5.31 -0.15
CA VAL A 158 9.82 5.68 0.04
C VAL A 158 8.99 5.15 -1.12
N GLU A 159 9.34 5.48 -2.36
CA GLU A 159 8.64 4.98 -3.55
C GLU A 159 8.71 3.45 -3.66
N GLU A 160 9.89 2.87 -3.39
CA GLU A 160 10.07 1.42 -3.45
C GLU A 160 9.15 0.68 -2.47
N ALA A 161 8.90 1.21 -1.27
CA ALA A 161 7.97 0.59 -0.31
C ALA A 161 6.55 0.46 -0.87
N PHE A 162 6.02 1.52 -1.49
CA PHE A 162 4.69 1.50 -2.11
C PHE A 162 4.64 0.62 -3.36
N LEU A 163 5.63 0.73 -4.24
CA LEU A 163 5.69 -0.04 -5.48
C LEU A 163 5.87 -1.54 -5.22
N LYS A 164 6.69 -1.92 -4.23
CA LYS A 164 6.90 -3.32 -3.85
C LYS A 164 5.64 -3.95 -3.27
N CYS A 165 4.89 -3.20 -2.45
CA CYS A 165 3.58 -3.64 -1.97
C CYS A 165 2.60 -3.87 -3.14
N ALA A 166 2.48 -2.90 -4.06
CA ALA A 166 1.59 -2.98 -5.22
C ALA A 166 1.97 -4.14 -6.16
N ARG A 167 3.27 -4.34 -6.39
CA ARG A 167 3.79 -5.44 -7.22
C ARG A 167 3.44 -6.80 -6.63
N THR A 168 3.59 -6.96 -5.31
CA THR A 168 3.24 -8.21 -4.64
C THR A 168 1.74 -8.49 -4.72
N ILE A 169 0.89 -7.47 -4.59
CA ILE A 169 -0.57 -7.63 -4.78
C ILE A 169 -0.89 -8.06 -6.21
N LEU A 170 -0.30 -7.42 -7.22
CA LEU A 170 -0.48 -7.82 -8.62
C LEU A 170 -0.06 -9.28 -8.88
N ASN A 171 1.12 -9.68 -8.38
CA ASN A 171 1.59 -11.06 -8.54
C ASN A 171 0.60 -12.05 -7.91
N LYS A 172 0.06 -11.75 -6.73
CA LYS A 172 -0.96 -12.59 -6.07
C LYS A 172 -2.27 -12.66 -6.84
N ILE A 173 -2.64 -11.62 -7.58
CA ILE A 173 -3.79 -11.65 -8.49
C ILE A 173 -3.48 -12.57 -9.67
N GLU A 174 -2.30 -12.45 -10.27
CA GLU A 174 -1.88 -13.26 -11.42
C GLU A 174 -1.76 -14.76 -11.08
N THR A 175 -1.33 -15.10 -9.87
CA THR A 175 -1.28 -16.50 -9.39
C THR A 175 -2.63 -17.04 -8.91
N GLY A 176 -3.65 -16.18 -8.77
CA GLY A 176 -4.98 -16.55 -8.27
C GLY A 176 -5.08 -16.66 -6.75
N GLU A 177 -4.05 -16.27 -5.99
CA GLU A 177 -4.09 -16.21 -4.52
C GLU A 177 -5.01 -15.09 -4.00
N LEU A 178 -5.12 -13.99 -4.75
CA LEU A 178 -6.02 -12.88 -4.48
C LEU A 178 -7.01 -12.72 -5.64
N ASP A 179 -8.29 -12.88 -5.33
CA ASP A 179 -9.38 -12.59 -6.26
C ASP A 179 -9.84 -11.13 -6.10
N PRO A 180 -9.68 -10.27 -7.14
CA PRO A 180 -10.21 -8.91 -7.14
C PRO A 180 -11.71 -8.81 -6.89
N GLU A 181 -12.51 -9.79 -7.34
CA GLU A 181 -13.98 -9.77 -7.25
C GLU A 181 -14.50 -10.17 -5.87
N ARG A 182 -13.64 -10.77 -5.04
CA ARG A 182 -14.00 -11.14 -3.67
C ARG A 182 -14.38 -9.89 -2.87
N MET A 183 -15.57 -9.90 -2.29
CA MET A 183 -16.01 -8.81 -1.40
C MET A 183 -15.01 -8.55 -0.28
N GLY A 184 -14.57 -7.30 -0.17
CA GLY A 184 -13.58 -6.89 0.84
C GLY A 184 -12.13 -7.18 0.47
N SER A 185 -11.81 -7.50 -0.79
CA SER A 185 -10.43 -7.64 -1.29
C SER A 185 -9.62 -6.35 -1.20
N GLY A 186 -10.29 -5.19 -1.26
CA GLY A 186 -9.63 -3.89 -1.38
C GLY A 186 -9.05 -3.60 -2.75
N ILE A 187 -9.43 -4.39 -3.74
CA ILE A 187 -8.98 -4.33 -5.11
C ILE A 187 -10.20 -4.07 -6.00
N GLN A 188 -10.06 -3.19 -6.98
CA GLN A 188 -11.09 -2.95 -7.99
C GLN A 188 -10.45 -2.91 -9.38
N TYR A 189 -11.14 -3.43 -10.38
CA TYR A 189 -10.78 -3.20 -11.77
C TYR A 189 -11.08 -1.74 -12.14
N GLY A 190 -10.13 -1.09 -12.80
CA GLY A 190 -10.34 0.22 -13.39
C GLY A 190 -10.95 0.14 -14.79
N ASP A 191 -11.21 1.32 -15.35
CA ASP A 191 -11.88 1.49 -16.65
C ASP A 191 -11.12 0.80 -17.81
N ALA A 192 -9.79 0.71 -17.74
CA ALA A 192 -8.97 0.10 -18.79
C ALA A 192 -9.19 -1.42 -18.87
N SER A 193 -9.30 -2.08 -17.72
CA SER A 193 -9.56 -3.53 -17.61
C SER A 193 -10.97 -3.88 -18.11
N LEU A 194 -11.96 -3.03 -17.82
CA LEU A 194 -13.33 -3.20 -18.34
C LEU A 194 -13.40 -3.04 -19.86
N ARG A 195 -12.54 -2.22 -20.47
CA ARG A 195 -12.46 -2.09 -21.94
C ARG A 195 -11.91 -3.36 -22.60
N GLN A 196 -10.96 -4.05 -21.96
CA GLN A 196 -10.46 -5.34 -22.47
C GLN A 196 -11.51 -6.46 -22.40
N LEU A 197 -12.38 -6.46 -21.39
CA LEU A 197 -13.50 -7.39 -21.29
C LEU A 197 -14.65 -7.07 -22.27
N ARG A 198 -14.81 -5.79 -22.64
CA ARG A 198 -15.84 -5.32 -23.58
C ARG A 198 -15.49 -5.49 -25.06
N GLN A 199 -14.27 -5.90 -25.40
CA GLN A 199 -14.02 -6.46 -26.72
C GLN A 199 -14.38 -7.94 -26.66
N PRO A 200 -15.48 -8.40 -27.30
CA PRO A 200 -15.58 -9.81 -27.60
C PRO A 200 -14.33 -10.15 -28.41
N ARG A 201 -13.76 -11.34 -28.18
CA ARG A 201 -12.95 -12.00 -29.22
C ARG A 201 -13.88 -12.24 -30.42
N GLY A 202 -14.11 -11.18 -31.18
CA GLY A 202 -14.88 -11.19 -32.41
C GLY A 202 -14.07 -11.96 -33.42
N SER A 203 -14.55 -13.17 -33.68
CA SER A 203 -14.29 -13.94 -34.89
C SER A 203 -13.96 -13.03 -36.07
N ALA A 204 -12.79 -13.25 -36.66
CA ALA A 204 -12.50 -12.76 -38.00
C ALA A 204 -13.55 -13.37 -38.94
N ALA A 205 -14.58 -12.57 -39.26
CA ALA A 205 -15.60 -12.92 -40.23
C ALA A 205 -14.95 -12.97 -41.62
N GLN A 206 -14.81 -14.17 -42.18
CA GLN A 206 -14.80 -14.35 -43.62
C GLN A 206 -16.22 -14.05 -44.13
N ALA A 207 -16.46 -12.82 -44.54
CA ALA A 207 -17.58 -12.46 -45.38
C ALA A 207 -17.04 -12.16 -46.79
N LYS A 208 -17.00 -13.18 -47.65
CA LYS A 208 -16.99 -12.97 -49.11
C LYS A 208 -18.44 -13.04 -49.59
N GLN A 209 -18.85 -11.94 -50.21
CA GLN A 209 -20.17 -11.63 -50.74
C GLN A 209 -20.75 -12.73 -51.63
N GLN A 210 -22.04 -13.01 -51.42
CA GLN A 210 -22.96 -13.55 -52.43
C GLN A 210 -23.13 -12.55 -53.58
N CYS A 211 -23.28 -13.07 -54.80
CA CYS A 211 -24.30 -12.57 -55.71
C CYS A 211 -24.73 -13.68 -56.67
N ASN A 212 -26.01 -14.04 -56.62
CA ASN A 212 -26.72 -14.90 -57.58
C ASN A 212 -27.06 -14.10 -58.83
N CYS A 213 -26.80 -14.69 -60.00
CA CYS A 213 -27.63 -14.67 -61.21
C CYS A 213 -27.36 -15.98 -61.96
#